data_AF-A0A8B8N796-F1
#
_entry.id   AF-A0A8B8N796-F1
#
_cell.length_a   1.000
_cell.length_b   1.000
_cell.length_c   1.000
_cell.angle_alpha   90.00
_cell.angle_beta   90.00
_cell.angle_gamma   90.00
#
_symmetry.space_group_name_H-M   'P 1'
#
loop_
_entity.id
_entity.type
_entity.pdbx_description
1 polymer ?
#
loop_
_entity_poly.entity_id
_entity_poly.type
_entity_poly.pdbx_seq_one_letter_code
_entity_poly.pdbx_strand_id
1 'polypeptide(L)'
;MTPDIAQGGCAALEDGVVLARCLGEALRDRQAVRSEGKGIEEDDELKTMEMARDISLQSDSVMEAVEYIVIVGAGIAGLATALGLHRLGIRSLVLESHDHLRTTGFALGIWTNGWKALDAVGVGESLRRQHNRLLRVMTSSTISGLCKAEIPLSAVGRS
;
A
#
# COMPACT_ATOMS: atom_id res chain seq x y z
N MET A 1 15.26 -14.49 -24.16
CA MET A 1 14.51 -13.31 -23.70
C MET A 1 13.28 -13.80 -22.97
N THR A 2 13.41 -14.11 -21.68
CA THR A 2 12.30 -14.52 -20.80
C THR A 2 12.57 -14.09 -19.34
N PRO A 3 12.58 -12.79 -18.99
CA PRO A 3 12.51 -12.38 -17.58
C PRO A 3 11.17 -11.73 -17.18
N ASP A 4 10.30 -11.33 -18.12
CA ASP A 4 9.25 -10.34 -17.82
C ASP A 4 7.82 -10.89 -17.74
N ILE A 5 7.64 -12.21 -17.81
CA ILE A 5 6.29 -12.80 -17.73
C ILE A 5 5.73 -12.61 -16.31
N ALA A 6 4.50 -12.07 -16.25
CA ALA A 6 3.71 -11.89 -15.02
C ALA A 6 4.35 -10.99 -13.94
N GLN A 7 5.25 -10.08 -14.30
CA GLN A 7 5.84 -9.13 -13.35
C GLN A 7 4.89 -8.02 -12.90
N GLY A 8 3.84 -7.72 -13.69
CA GLY A 8 2.93 -6.59 -13.41
C GLY A 8 2.30 -6.63 -12.01
N GLY A 9 1.98 -7.83 -11.50
CA GLY A 9 1.48 -7.95 -10.13
C GLY A 9 2.53 -7.69 -9.06
N CYS A 10 3.78 -8.10 -9.28
CA CYS A 10 4.88 -7.81 -8.35
C CYS A 10 5.23 -6.31 -8.34
N ALA A 11 5.25 -5.67 -9.52
CA ALA A 11 5.46 -4.23 -9.65
C ALA A 11 4.35 -3.45 -8.94
N ALA A 12 3.08 -3.78 -9.20
CA ALA A 12 1.94 -3.14 -8.53
C ALA A 12 1.99 -3.27 -7.01
N LEU A 13 2.43 -4.42 -6.50
CA LEU A 13 2.63 -4.66 -5.07
C LEU A 13 3.74 -3.77 -4.50
N GLU A 14 4.92 -3.76 -5.13
CA GLU A 14 6.06 -2.93 -4.75
C GLU A 14 5.70 -1.44 -4.76
N ASP A 15 5.08 -0.96 -5.84
CA ASP A 15 4.64 0.41 -6.00
C ASP A 15 3.64 0.82 -4.91
N GLY A 16 2.70 -0.06 -4.54
CA GLY A 16 1.75 0.22 -3.47
C GLY A 16 2.42 0.38 -2.10
N VAL A 17 3.42 -0.45 -1.79
CA VAL A 17 4.20 -0.34 -0.55
C VAL A 17 5.04 0.95 -0.54
N VAL A 18 5.68 1.28 -1.67
CA VAL A 18 6.47 2.52 -1.82
C VAL A 18 5.56 3.74 -1.69
N LEU A 19 4.40 3.74 -2.34
CA LEU A 19 3.43 4.82 -2.29
C LEU A 19 2.96 5.08 -0.85
N ALA A 20 2.65 4.02 -0.09
CA ALA A 20 2.27 4.15 1.32
C ALA A 20 3.37 4.84 2.16
N ARG A 21 4.64 4.50 1.92
CA ARG A 21 5.77 5.14 2.60
C ARG A 21 5.89 6.61 2.22
N CYS A 22 5.90 6.93 0.92
CA CYS A 22 6.00 8.30 0.43
C CYS A 22 4.87 9.17 0.98
N LEU A 23 3.65 8.64 1.02
CA LEU A 23 2.50 9.35 1.56
C LEU A 23 2.61 9.54 3.08
N GLY A 24 3.11 8.54 3.80
CA GLY A 24 3.34 8.67 5.25
C GLY A 24 4.41 9.69 5.62
N GLU A 25 5.49 9.78 4.83
CA GLU A 25 6.52 10.81 4.98
C GLU A 25 5.92 12.21 4.73
N ALA A 26 5.23 12.39 3.60
CA ALA A 26 4.62 13.67 3.25
C ALA A 26 3.59 14.17 4.29
N LEU A 27 2.82 13.26 4.90
CA LEU A 27 1.85 13.61 5.94
C LEU A 27 2.52 14.02 7.25
N ARG A 28 3.62 13.37 7.64
CA ARG A 28 4.41 13.75 8.83
C ARG A 28 5.04 15.12 8.66
N ASP A 29 5.58 15.41 7.48
CA ASP A 29 6.19 16.71 7.18
C ASP A 29 5.16 17.84 7.25
N ARG A 30 3.93 17.62 6.75
CA ARG A 30 2.82 18.59 6.85
C ARG A 30 2.42 18.86 8.30
N GLN A 31 2.45 17.85 9.17
CA GLN A 31 2.16 18.04 10.59
C GLN A 31 3.24 18.85 11.30
N ALA A 32 4.52 18.59 10.99
CA ALA A 32 5.64 19.36 11.55
C ALA A 32 5.54 20.85 11.20
N VAL A 33 5.26 21.19 9.93
CA VAL A 33 5.07 22.58 9.49
C VAL A 33 3.87 23.25 10.19
N ARG A 34 2.77 22.51 10.40
CA ARG A 34 1.59 23.02 11.13
C ARG A 34 1.86 23.28 12.61
N SER A 35 2.71 22.47 13.26
CA SER A 35 3.10 22.70 14.65
C SER A 35 4.02 23.91 14.81
N GLU A 36 4.91 24.19 13.85
CA GLU A 36 5.81 25.34 13.90
C GLU A 36 5.08 26.68 13.64
N GLY A 37 4.07 26.68 12.76
CA GLY A 37 3.29 27.90 12.46
C GLY A 37 2.31 28.34 13.54
N LYS A 38 1.97 27.48 14.52
CA LYS A 38 1.06 27.82 15.63
C LYS A 38 1.73 28.57 16.79
N GLY A 39 3.06 28.74 16.77
CA GLY A 39 3.82 29.34 17.88
C GLY A 39 3.94 30.87 17.88
N ILE A 40 3.22 31.62 17.02
CA ILE A 40 3.47 33.07 16.83
C ILE A 40 2.22 33.97 17.06
N GLU A 41 0.99 33.47 17.23
CA GLU A 41 -0.22 34.32 17.30
C GLU A 41 -1.14 34.07 18.52
N GLU A 42 -0.62 34.01 19.75
CA GLU A 42 -1.48 34.16 20.93
C GLU A 42 -0.79 35.06 21.97
N ASP A 43 -1.13 36.36 21.97
CA ASP A 43 -1.02 37.17 23.19
C ASP A 43 -1.87 38.47 23.29
N ASP A 44 -2.76 38.86 22.35
CA ASP A 44 -3.39 40.21 22.47
C ASP A 44 -4.90 40.42 22.19
N GLU A 45 -5.76 39.40 22.02
CA GLU A 45 -7.21 39.63 21.78
C GLU A 45 -8.16 38.90 22.73
N LEU A 46 -7.80 38.78 24.02
CA LEU A 46 -8.47 37.88 24.95
C LEU A 46 -9.71 38.42 25.70
N LYS A 47 -10.31 39.60 25.41
CA LYS A 47 -11.38 40.12 26.32
C LYS A 47 -12.67 40.71 25.73
N THR A 48 -12.78 41.01 24.44
CA THR A 48 -13.96 41.79 23.96
C THR A 48 -15.06 40.97 23.28
N MET A 49 -14.81 39.71 22.91
CA MET A 49 -15.77 38.88 22.14
C MET A 49 -16.43 37.73 22.91
N GLU A 50 -16.17 37.59 24.22
CA GLU A 50 -16.66 36.48 25.05
C GLU A 50 -18.19 36.45 25.21
N MET A 51 -18.90 37.57 25.02
CA MET A 51 -20.34 37.66 25.37
C MET A 51 -21.31 37.41 24.19
N ALA A 52 -20.83 37.33 22.95
CA ALA A 52 -21.67 37.14 21.76
C ALA A 52 -21.58 35.73 21.13
N ARG A 53 -20.72 34.85 21.67
CA ARG A 53 -20.34 33.56 21.08
C ARG A 53 -21.18 32.35 21.53
N ASP A 54 -21.97 32.47 22.59
CA ASP A 54 -22.56 31.31 23.26
C ASP A 54 -23.76 30.65 22.54
N ILE A 55 -24.44 31.34 21.61
CA ILE A 55 -25.67 30.80 21.00
C ILE A 55 -25.46 30.16 19.61
N SER A 56 -24.38 30.47 18.90
CA SER A 56 -24.21 30.05 17.49
C SER A 56 -23.14 28.99 17.24
N LEU A 57 -22.32 28.61 18.24
CA LEU A 57 -21.08 27.84 18.03
C LEU A 57 -21.09 26.39 18.52
N GLN A 58 -22.19 25.88 19.08
CA GLN A 58 -22.23 24.49 19.58
C GLN A 58 -22.34 23.40 18.47
N SER A 59 -22.47 23.78 17.19
CA SER A 59 -22.56 22.80 16.09
C SER A 59 -21.29 22.65 15.24
N ASP A 60 -20.32 23.56 15.38
CA ASP A 60 -19.08 23.59 14.56
C ASP A 60 -17.81 23.27 15.37
N SER A 61 -17.95 22.85 16.64
CA SER A 61 -16.81 22.55 17.49
C SER A 61 -16.09 21.27 17.04
N VAL A 62 -14.97 21.48 16.34
CA VAL A 62 -13.82 20.58 16.15
C VAL A 62 -14.12 19.21 15.53
N MET A 63 -14.43 19.21 14.23
CA MET A 63 -13.78 18.19 13.39
C MET A 63 -12.31 18.57 13.31
N GLU A 64 -11.49 18.03 14.21
CA GLU A 64 -10.06 17.87 13.94
C GLU A 64 -10.00 17.19 12.57
N ALA A 65 -9.56 17.92 11.53
CA ALA A 65 -9.64 17.47 10.16
C ALA A 65 -8.74 16.24 10.03
N VAL A 66 -9.31 15.07 10.28
CA VAL A 66 -8.53 13.84 10.23
C VAL A 66 -8.23 13.63 8.77
N GLU A 67 -6.94 13.73 8.45
CA GLU A 67 -6.46 13.55 7.09
C GLU A 67 -6.70 12.08 6.71
N TYR A 68 -7.79 11.86 5.97
CA TYR A 68 -8.22 10.54 5.51
C TYR A 68 -7.75 10.33 4.08
N ILE A 69 -7.04 9.23 3.85
CA ILE A 69 -6.62 8.82 2.51
C ILE A 69 -7.71 7.93 1.93
N VAL A 70 -8.18 8.26 0.72
CA VAL A 70 -9.09 7.40 -0.03
C VAL A 70 -8.30 6.66 -1.11
N ILE A 71 -8.46 5.33 -1.16
CA ILE A 71 -7.85 4.44 -2.15
C ILE A 71 -8.98 3.88 -3.01
N VAL A 72 -8.93 4.11 -4.31
CA VAL A 72 -9.94 3.60 -5.26
C VAL A 72 -9.40 2.36 -5.95
N GLY A 73 -9.99 1.21 -5.64
CA GLY A 73 -9.68 -0.13 -6.15
C GLY A 73 -9.06 -1.05 -5.10
N ALA A 74 -9.66 -2.21 -4.87
CA ALA A 74 -9.14 -3.26 -3.98
C ALA A 74 -8.27 -4.30 -4.72
N GLY A 75 -7.49 -3.85 -5.71
CA GLY A 75 -6.48 -4.66 -6.40
C GLY A 75 -5.19 -4.82 -5.58
N ILE A 76 -4.19 -5.48 -6.16
CA ILE A 76 -2.88 -5.72 -5.52
C ILE A 76 -2.26 -4.42 -5.00
N ALA A 77 -2.17 -3.39 -5.83
CA ALA A 77 -1.61 -2.09 -5.44
C ALA A 77 -2.43 -1.38 -4.36
N GLY A 78 -3.76 -1.40 -4.46
CA GLY A 78 -4.65 -0.73 -3.52
C GLY A 78 -4.59 -1.34 -2.13
N LEU A 79 -4.65 -2.68 -2.04
CA LEU A 79 -4.53 -3.40 -0.77
C LEU A 79 -3.11 -3.31 -0.18
N ALA A 80 -2.08 -3.34 -1.02
CA ALA A 80 -0.70 -3.13 -0.58
C ALA A 80 -0.51 -1.74 0.02
N THR A 81 -1.03 -0.71 -0.65
CA THR A 81 -1.01 0.68 -0.16
C THR A 81 -1.76 0.80 1.17
N ALA A 82 -2.99 0.25 1.24
CA ALA A 82 -3.81 0.31 2.44
C ALA A 82 -3.12 -0.36 3.65
N LEU A 83 -2.53 -1.54 3.43
CA LEU A 83 -1.79 -2.25 4.47
C LEU A 83 -0.52 -1.50 4.90
N GLY A 84 0.21 -0.92 3.94
CA GLY A 84 1.38 -0.08 4.21
C GLY A 84 1.01 1.13 5.07
N LEU A 85 -0.06 1.85 4.71
CA LEU A 85 -0.56 2.99 5.48
C LEU A 85 -1.03 2.59 6.88
N HIS A 86 -1.76 1.47 6.98
CA HIS A 86 -2.19 0.93 8.27
C HIS A 86 -0.98 0.64 9.18
N ARG A 87 0.10 0.08 8.65
CA ARG A 87 1.35 -0.16 9.39
C ARG A 87 2.06 1.12 9.84
N LEU A 88 1.86 2.22 9.12
CA LEU A 88 2.37 3.53 9.49
C LEU A 88 1.44 4.28 10.46
N GLY A 89 0.31 3.68 10.87
CA GLY A 89 -0.70 4.28 11.74
C GLY A 89 -1.63 5.27 11.04
N ILE A 90 -1.66 5.26 9.71
CA ILE A 90 -2.42 6.21 8.90
C ILE A 90 -3.73 5.57 8.45
N ARG A 91 -4.84 6.26 8.72
CA ARG A 91 -6.18 5.78 8.35
C ARG A 91 -6.42 5.95 6.86
N SER A 92 -6.91 4.89 6.22
CA SER A 92 -7.33 4.91 4.83
C SER A 92 -8.68 4.21 4.62
N LEU A 93 -9.41 4.65 3.59
CA LEU A 93 -10.66 4.06 3.12
C LEU A 93 -10.43 3.47 1.73
N VAL A 94 -10.62 2.16 1.58
CA VAL A 94 -10.55 1.48 0.28
C VAL A 94 -11.95 1.34 -0.30
N LEU A 95 -12.13 1.83 -1.53
CA LEU A 95 -13.38 1.73 -2.28
C LEU A 95 -13.20 0.74 -3.42
N GLU A 96 -14.05 -0.29 -3.51
CA GLU A 96 -14.07 -1.24 -4.61
C GLU A 96 -15.43 -1.21 -5.30
N SER A 97 -15.40 -1.27 -6.62
CA SER A 97 -16.60 -1.30 -7.48
C SER A 97 -17.39 -2.61 -7.39
N HIS A 98 -16.71 -3.71 -7.05
CA HIS A 98 -17.32 -5.04 -6.91
C HIS A 98 -17.66 -5.34 -5.45
N ASP A 99 -18.78 -6.02 -5.25
CA ASP A 99 -19.27 -6.47 -3.94
C ASP A 99 -18.53 -7.71 -3.41
N HIS A 100 -17.70 -8.36 -4.22
CA HIS A 100 -16.93 -9.54 -3.84
C HIS A 100 -15.50 -9.52 -4.39
N LEU A 101 -14.60 -10.24 -3.71
CA LEU A 101 -13.25 -10.49 -4.21
C LEU A 101 -13.33 -11.27 -5.51
N ARG A 102 -12.75 -10.70 -6.57
CA ARG A 102 -12.60 -11.39 -7.84
C ARG A 102 -11.56 -12.50 -7.69
N THR A 103 -11.98 -13.75 -7.87
CA THR A 103 -11.08 -14.92 -7.94
C THR A 103 -10.59 -15.21 -9.37
N THR A 104 -10.88 -14.30 -10.31
CA THR A 104 -10.44 -14.41 -11.70
C THR A 104 -8.93 -14.16 -11.80
N GLY A 105 -8.18 -15.16 -12.28
CA GLY A 105 -6.74 -15.10 -12.49
C GLY A 105 -6.13 -16.48 -12.27
N PHE A 106 -5.39 -16.99 -13.26
CA PHE A 106 -4.87 -18.37 -13.22
C PHE A 106 -3.84 -18.58 -12.10
N ALA A 107 -2.93 -17.61 -11.88
CA ALA A 107 -1.93 -17.60 -10.82
C ALA A 107 -1.24 -16.22 -10.75
N LEU A 108 -0.75 -15.84 -9.56
CA LEU A 108 0.20 -14.74 -9.40
C LEU A 108 1.56 -15.32 -8.99
N GLY A 109 2.54 -15.23 -9.89
CA GLY A 109 3.93 -15.53 -9.55
C GLY A 109 4.54 -14.40 -8.74
N ILE A 110 5.06 -14.70 -7.55
CA ILE A 110 5.77 -13.72 -6.72
C ILE A 110 7.28 -13.88 -6.94
N TRP A 111 7.87 -12.87 -7.58
CA TRP A 111 9.31 -12.74 -7.79
C TRP A 111 10.00 -12.13 -6.57
N THR A 112 11.33 -11.99 -6.63
CA THR A 112 12.14 -11.51 -5.49
C THR A 112 11.75 -10.13 -4.99
N ASN A 113 11.39 -9.21 -5.89
CA ASN A 113 10.92 -7.88 -5.53
C ASN A 113 9.54 -7.92 -4.84
N GLY A 114 8.62 -8.72 -5.36
CA GLY A 114 7.32 -8.94 -4.73
C GLY A 114 7.46 -9.51 -3.31
N TRP A 115 8.35 -10.50 -3.10
CA TRP A 115 8.63 -11.03 -1.76
C TRP A 115 9.18 -9.98 -0.79
N LYS A 116 10.13 -9.14 -1.24
CA LYS A 116 10.65 -8.03 -0.42
C LYS A 116 9.55 -7.04 -0.03
N ALA A 117 8.63 -6.74 -0.95
CA ALA A 117 7.48 -5.90 -0.66
C ALA A 117 6.56 -6.53 0.39
N LEU A 118 6.26 -7.83 0.28
CA LEU A 118 5.48 -8.58 1.29
C LEU A 118 6.16 -8.62 2.66
N ASP A 119 7.50 -8.69 2.70
CA ASP A 119 8.27 -8.64 3.94
C ASP A 119 8.18 -7.25 4.58
N ALA A 120 8.26 -6.18 3.79
CA ALA A 120 8.12 -4.80 4.28
C ALA A 120 6.74 -4.56 4.90
N VAL A 121 5.69 -5.14 4.31
CA VAL A 121 4.35 -5.19 4.91
C VAL A 121 4.09 -6.46 5.72
N GLY A 122 5.16 -7.15 6.16
CA GLY A 122 5.24 -8.20 7.17
C GLY A 122 4.21 -9.33 7.08
N VAL A 123 3.78 -9.65 5.86
CA VAL A 123 3.00 -10.85 5.55
C VAL A 123 3.85 -11.90 4.83
N GLY A 124 5.09 -11.57 4.47
CA GLY A 124 6.00 -12.43 3.73
C GLY A 124 6.18 -13.81 4.36
N GLU A 125 6.53 -13.90 5.65
CA GLU A 125 6.73 -15.18 6.33
C GLU A 125 5.46 -16.07 6.33
N SER A 126 4.29 -15.48 6.57
CA SER A 126 3.02 -16.22 6.55
C SER A 126 2.76 -16.81 5.16
N LEU A 127 2.95 -16.00 4.11
CA LEU A 127 2.75 -16.43 2.73
C LEU A 127 3.80 -17.44 2.26
N ARG A 128 5.06 -17.35 2.73
CA ARG A 128 6.10 -18.34 2.41
C ARG A 128 5.72 -19.74 2.87
N ARG A 129 4.95 -19.88 3.96
CA ARG A 129 4.50 -21.19 4.45
C ARG A 129 3.36 -21.81 3.65
N GLN A 130 2.62 -20.99 2.90
CA GLN A 130 1.42 -21.40 2.19
C GLN A 130 1.59 -21.44 0.66
N HIS A 131 2.64 -20.81 0.11
CA HIS A 131 2.85 -20.73 -1.33
C HIS A 131 3.39 -22.04 -1.92
N ASN A 132 2.99 -22.29 -3.18
CA ASN A 132 3.63 -23.30 -4.01
C ASN A 132 4.92 -22.76 -4.60
N ARG A 133 6.04 -23.43 -4.37
CA ARG A 133 7.34 -23.04 -4.92
C ARG A 133 7.43 -23.40 -6.39
N LEU A 134 7.69 -22.41 -7.25
CA LEU A 134 8.06 -22.66 -8.64
C LEU A 134 9.50 -23.19 -8.68
N LEU A 135 9.67 -24.41 -9.22
CA LEU A 135 10.97 -25.08 -9.26
C LEU A 135 11.73 -24.84 -10.56
N ARG A 136 11.01 -24.61 -11.66
CA ARG A 136 11.56 -24.65 -13.02
C ARG A 136 10.62 -24.00 -14.03
N VAL A 137 11.19 -23.41 -15.06
CA VAL A 137 10.49 -23.01 -16.29
C VAL A 137 10.95 -23.93 -17.42
N MET A 138 9.98 -24.47 -18.18
CA MET A 138 10.25 -25.29 -19.36
C MET A 138 9.59 -24.67 -20.58
N THR A 139 10.30 -24.70 -21.70
CA THR A 139 9.76 -24.27 -23.00
C THR A 139 9.71 -25.48 -23.93
N SER A 140 8.51 -25.93 -24.28
CA SER A 140 8.28 -27.06 -25.17
C SER A 140 7.81 -26.62 -26.55
N SER A 141 8.18 -27.34 -27.59
CA SER A 141 7.58 -27.17 -28.91
C SER A 141 6.14 -27.68 -28.91
N THR A 142 5.21 -26.90 -29.44
CA THR A 142 3.81 -27.32 -29.62
C THR A 142 3.64 -28.37 -30.71
N ILE A 143 4.59 -28.46 -31.66
CA ILE A 143 4.54 -29.40 -32.78
C ILE A 143 5.14 -30.75 -32.40
N SER A 144 6.35 -30.75 -31.82
CA SER A 144 7.05 -32.00 -31.48
C SER A 144 6.84 -32.48 -30.04
N GLY A 145 6.27 -31.65 -29.16
CA GLY A 145 6.16 -31.93 -27.73
C GLY A 145 7.50 -31.93 -26.98
N LEU A 146 8.62 -31.80 -27.69
CA LEU A 146 9.96 -31.87 -27.09
C LEU A 146 10.25 -30.62 -26.28
N CYS A 147 10.78 -30.82 -25.07
CA CYS A 147 11.34 -29.74 -24.25
C CYS A 147 12.60 -29.21 -24.95
N LYS A 148 12.57 -27.94 -25.36
CA LYS A 148 13.70 -27.28 -26.03
C LYS A 148 14.62 -26.57 -25.06
N ALA A 149 14.10 -26.11 -23.93
CA ALA A 149 14.87 -25.40 -22.93
C ALA A 149 14.26 -25.62 -21.55
N GLU A 150 15.15 -25.76 -20.57
CA GLU A 150 14.82 -25.89 -19.17
C GLU A 150 15.67 -24.93 -18.36
N ILE A 151 15.02 -24.11 -17.54
CA ILE A 151 15.70 -23.20 -16.63
C ILE A 151 15.26 -23.58 -15.21
N PRO A 152 16.15 -24.16 -14.38
CA PRO A 152 15.86 -24.35 -12.97
C PRO A 152 15.69 -22.98 -12.29
N LEU A 153 14.59 -22.82 -11.54
CA LEU A 153 14.35 -21.66 -10.69
C LEU A 153 14.90 -21.93 -9.28
N SER A 154 16.16 -22.34 -9.20
CA SER A 154 16.83 -22.49 -7.91
C SER A 154 16.82 -21.13 -7.21
N ALA A 155 16.33 -21.09 -5.98
CA ALA A 155 16.32 -19.86 -5.20
C ALA A 155 17.76 -19.53 -4.82
N VAL A 156 18.45 -18.74 -5.63
CA VAL A 156 19.67 -18.05 -5.23
C VAL A 156 19.25 -16.73 -4.60
N GLY A 157 18.74 -16.81 -3.38
CA GLY A 157 18.30 -15.64 -2.61
C GLY A 157 17.98 -16.07 -1.20
N ARG A 158 18.67 -15.49 -0.21
CA ARG A 158 18.43 -15.78 1.21
C ARG A 158 16.97 -15.45 1.54
N SER A 159 16.26 -16.48 2.00
CA SER A 159 15.01 -16.40 2.75
C SER A 159 15.14 -15.51 3.97
#